data_AF-A0A925HT72-F1
#
_entry.id   AF-A0A925HT72-F1
#
_cell.length_a   1.000
_cell.length_b   1.000
_cell.length_c   1.000
_cell.angle_alpha   90.00
_cell.angle_beta   90.00
_cell.angle_gamma   90.00
#
_symmetry.space_group_name_H-M   'P 1'
#
loop_
_entity.id
_entity.type
_entity.pdbx_description
1 polymer ?
#
loop_
_entity_poly.entity_id
_entity_poly.type
_entity_poly.pdbx_seq_one_letter_code
_entity_poly.pdbx_strand_id
1 'polypeptide(L)'
;MALAACESATSPDASRALDPNLALSDYAAMDKILATDALAGFRALGGRTGLRTSSVLGVGARVAGVRDGASSRDLTLQLARELSGGTALKEIISTRHRGMTLVYNAATDTYAVSPTRAGAPANGVRFITYEIDAAGKPILSKETGYADLLDEGATTGETIVLRLQVVNTGATVLDYRTRLTISGETGSISVDGFMSDGAARLDFNVAVTSRKSGLKTLLDADFDLQVKGREFSILGKVRGIDEATGDGTVALTVRHAASSVAVKMLGSNGTVDGTFEVNGKLLATATGNAKSPTITGPTGGQLTGGELLMLMHIVDMTDSVMDLVEDLVKPVDNLVVLGWLL
;
A
#
# COMPACT_ATOMS: atom_id res chain seq x y z
N MET A 1 -13.42 -66.15 12.93
CA MET A 1 -14.42 -65.06 12.95
C MET A 1 -13.70 -63.76 13.26
N ALA A 2 -14.03 -62.72 12.49
CA ALA A 2 -13.33 -61.44 12.37
C ALA A 2 -13.80 -60.37 13.38
N LEU A 3 -13.17 -59.19 13.26
CA LEU A 3 -13.47 -57.83 13.78
C LEU A 3 -12.60 -57.43 14.98
N ALA A 4 -11.57 -56.57 14.89
CA ALA A 4 -11.35 -55.24 14.27
C ALA A 4 -11.85 -54.05 15.11
N ALA A 5 -10.85 -53.28 15.59
CA ALA A 5 -10.73 -51.82 15.70
C ALA A 5 -11.82 -50.98 16.42
N CYS A 6 -11.39 -50.27 17.47
CA CYS A 6 -11.91 -48.97 17.86
C CYS A 6 -10.74 -48.05 18.23
N GLU A 7 -10.24 -47.28 17.26
CA GLU A 7 -9.57 -46.01 17.53
C GLU A 7 -10.34 -44.92 16.77
N SER A 8 -11.23 -44.25 17.50
CA SER A 8 -11.91 -43.05 17.03
C SER A 8 -11.06 -41.84 17.41
N ALA A 9 -9.98 -41.61 16.67
CA ALA A 9 -9.31 -40.32 16.69
C ALA A 9 -10.21 -39.31 15.96
N THR A 10 -10.88 -38.45 16.72
CA THR A 10 -11.54 -37.24 16.19
C THR A 10 -10.46 -36.26 15.76
N SER A 11 -9.89 -36.45 14.56
CA SER A 11 -9.10 -35.43 13.89
C SER A 11 -10.06 -34.27 13.52
N PRO A 12 -9.68 -33.00 13.74
CA PRO A 12 -10.41 -31.87 13.17
C PRO A 12 -10.48 -32.07 11.65
N ASP A 13 -11.65 -31.85 11.10
CA ASP A 13 -12.00 -32.09 9.70
C ASP A 13 -11.04 -31.34 8.76
N ALA A 14 -10.10 -32.07 8.16
CA ALA A 14 -9.05 -31.53 7.28
C ALA A 14 -9.55 -31.22 5.85
N SER A 15 -10.85 -30.93 5.69
CA SER A 15 -11.51 -30.81 4.40
C SER A 15 -12.59 -29.74 4.33
N ARG A 16 -12.50 -28.64 5.09
CA ARG A 16 -13.23 -27.44 4.64
C ARG A 16 -12.57 -26.98 3.35
N ALA A 17 -13.19 -27.31 2.22
CA ALA A 17 -12.85 -26.74 0.93
C ALA A 17 -12.85 -25.20 1.04
N LEU A 18 -12.01 -24.53 0.26
CA LEU A 18 -12.07 -23.08 0.12
C LEU A 18 -13.51 -22.71 -0.25
N ASP A 19 -14.15 -21.84 0.55
CA ASP A 19 -15.46 -21.30 0.20
C ASP A 19 -15.23 -20.04 -0.65
N PRO A 20 -15.42 -20.10 -1.98
CA PRO A 20 -15.14 -18.98 -2.85
C PRO A 20 -16.08 -17.80 -2.58
N ASN A 21 -17.30 -18.03 -2.11
CA ASN A 21 -18.25 -16.96 -1.83
C ASN A 21 -17.84 -16.18 -0.58
N LEU A 22 -17.33 -16.87 0.44
CA LEU A 22 -16.78 -16.23 1.63
C LEU A 22 -15.53 -15.42 1.28
N ALA A 23 -14.62 -16.00 0.50
CA ALA A 23 -13.42 -15.31 0.05
C ALA A 23 -13.76 -14.03 -0.74
N LEU A 24 -14.66 -14.12 -1.73
CA LEU A 24 -15.14 -12.96 -2.49
C LEU A 24 -15.82 -11.90 -1.60
N SER A 25 -16.55 -12.32 -0.56
CA SER A 25 -17.14 -11.38 0.40
C SER A 25 -16.09 -10.63 1.21
N ASP A 26 -15.00 -11.30 1.60
CA ASP A 26 -13.89 -10.66 2.32
C ASP A 26 -13.16 -9.64 1.42
N TYR A 27 -12.95 -9.97 0.14
CA TYR A 27 -12.42 -9.04 -0.86
C TYR A 27 -13.32 -7.82 -1.06
N ALA A 28 -14.62 -8.04 -1.27
CA ALA A 28 -15.58 -6.95 -1.40
C ALA A 28 -15.62 -6.04 -0.15
N ALA A 29 -15.42 -6.60 1.04
CA ALA A 29 -15.30 -5.81 2.27
C ALA A 29 -14.04 -4.95 2.29
N MET A 30 -12.90 -5.49 1.86
CA MET A 30 -11.66 -4.73 1.72
C MET A 30 -11.81 -3.61 0.66
N ASP A 31 -12.32 -3.93 -0.52
CA ASP A 31 -12.57 -2.96 -1.59
C ASP A 31 -13.48 -1.82 -1.14
N LYS A 32 -14.52 -2.14 -0.38
CA LYS A 32 -15.43 -1.14 0.18
C LYS A 32 -14.72 -0.19 1.14
N ILE A 33 -13.81 -0.67 1.97
CA ILE A 33 -13.00 0.18 2.87
C ILE A 33 -12.11 1.13 2.05
N LEU A 34 -11.55 0.65 0.95
CA LEU A 34 -10.69 1.43 0.05
C LEU A 34 -11.47 2.43 -0.82
N ALA A 35 -12.74 2.16 -1.10
CA ALA A 35 -13.62 3.01 -1.89
C ALA A 35 -14.34 4.10 -1.07
N THR A 36 -13.96 4.33 0.19
CA THR A 36 -14.65 5.26 1.07
C THR A 36 -14.58 6.72 0.59
N ASP A 37 -15.69 7.46 0.74
CA ASP A 37 -15.80 8.88 0.38
C ASP A 37 -14.77 9.76 1.13
N ALA A 38 -14.41 9.36 2.35
CA ALA A 38 -13.35 10.00 3.12
C ALA A 38 -12.02 10.00 2.37
N LEU A 39 -11.67 8.87 1.75
CA LEU A 39 -10.46 8.74 0.97
C LEU A 39 -10.57 9.48 -0.35
N ALA A 40 -11.76 9.54 -0.96
CA ALA A 40 -11.98 10.30 -2.18
C ALA A 40 -11.73 11.81 -1.97
N GLY A 41 -12.19 12.37 -0.85
CA GLY A 41 -11.91 13.76 -0.45
C GLY A 41 -10.41 14.04 -0.22
N PHE A 42 -9.69 13.09 0.41
CA PHE A 42 -8.24 13.19 0.55
C PHE A 42 -7.49 13.04 -0.78
N ARG A 43 -7.87 12.07 -1.62
CA ARG A 43 -7.29 11.87 -2.96
C ARG A 43 -7.43 13.12 -3.83
N ALA A 44 -8.53 13.85 -3.68
CA ALA A 44 -8.73 15.13 -4.35
C ALA A 44 -7.69 16.22 -3.98
N LEU A 45 -6.97 16.09 -2.85
CA LEU A 45 -5.86 16.97 -2.46
C LEU A 45 -4.66 16.82 -3.41
N GLY A 46 -4.35 15.60 -3.86
CA GLY A 46 -3.10 15.28 -4.57
C GLY A 46 -2.86 16.10 -5.84
N GLY A 47 -3.92 16.54 -6.52
CA GLY A 47 -3.84 17.39 -7.72
C GLY A 47 -4.04 18.90 -7.47
N ARG A 48 -4.32 19.32 -6.22
CA ARG A 48 -4.88 20.65 -5.90
C ARG A 48 -4.14 21.38 -4.79
N THR A 49 -2.95 20.93 -4.39
CA THR A 49 -2.20 21.58 -3.32
C THR A 49 -1.58 22.92 -3.73
N GLY A 50 -1.54 23.29 -5.02
CA GLY A 50 -1.40 24.68 -5.49
C GLY A 50 -0.19 25.51 -5.04
N LEU A 51 0.69 24.96 -4.19
CA LEU A 51 1.79 25.66 -3.54
C LEU A 51 2.96 25.80 -4.50
N ARG A 52 2.81 26.69 -5.48
CA ARG A 52 3.95 27.27 -6.20
C ARG A 52 4.54 28.38 -5.34
N THR A 53 5.65 28.11 -4.65
CA THR A 53 6.47 29.17 -4.05
C THR A 53 7.87 29.21 -4.65
N SER A 54 8.28 30.42 -5.00
CA SER A 54 9.41 30.81 -5.84
C SER A 54 10.80 30.67 -5.19
N SER A 55 10.91 29.99 -4.05
CA SER A 55 12.19 29.72 -3.36
C SER A 55 12.65 28.26 -3.45
N VAL A 56 11.87 27.36 -4.05
CA VAL A 56 12.18 25.92 -4.20
C VAL A 56 12.81 25.60 -5.56
N LEU A 57 13.14 26.61 -6.38
CA LEU A 57 13.64 26.47 -7.75
C LEU A 57 14.99 25.73 -7.89
N GLY A 58 15.67 25.40 -6.78
CA GLY A 58 16.86 24.55 -6.77
C GLY A 58 16.58 23.04 -6.63
N VAL A 59 15.55 22.66 -5.86
CA VAL A 59 15.20 21.25 -5.53
C VAL A 59 13.98 20.80 -6.34
N GLY A 60 12.96 21.66 -6.46
CA GLY A 60 11.77 21.39 -7.27
C GLY A 60 12.07 21.29 -8.77
N ALA A 61 13.09 21.97 -9.29
CA ALA A 61 13.54 21.80 -10.68
C ALA A 61 14.34 20.50 -10.91
N ARG A 62 14.85 19.87 -9.84
CA ARG A 62 15.58 18.59 -9.90
C ARG A 62 14.66 17.39 -9.67
N VAL A 63 13.58 17.58 -8.91
CA VAL A 63 12.49 16.60 -8.70
C VAL A 63 11.37 16.74 -9.76
N ALA A 64 11.25 17.85 -10.49
CA ALA A 64 10.32 18.00 -11.62
C ALA A 64 10.59 17.06 -12.82
N GLY A 65 11.61 16.20 -12.72
CA GLY A 65 11.80 15.04 -13.62
C GLY A 65 10.89 13.85 -13.31
N VAL A 66 10.16 13.87 -12.18
CA VAL A 66 9.07 12.93 -11.86
C VAL A 66 7.92 13.21 -12.84
N ARG A 67 7.99 12.58 -14.02
CA ARG A 67 6.89 12.54 -14.98
C ARG A 67 5.66 11.97 -14.27
N ASP A 68 4.47 12.45 -14.62
CA ASP A 68 3.22 11.74 -14.32
C ASP A 68 3.40 10.26 -14.70
N GLY A 69 3.44 9.36 -13.72
CA GLY A 69 3.71 7.93 -13.89
C GLY A 69 5.06 7.40 -13.38
N ALA A 70 5.91 8.23 -12.76
CA ALA A 70 7.08 7.72 -12.04
C ALA A 70 6.64 6.98 -10.76
N SER A 71 7.15 5.77 -10.57
CA SER A 71 6.80 4.94 -9.41
C SER A 71 7.44 5.49 -8.12
N SER A 72 6.87 5.16 -6.96
CA SER A 72 7.46 5.46 -5.62
C SER A 72 8.91 4.99 -5.44
N ARG A 73 9.34 4.09 -6.32
CA ARG A 73 10.70 3.57 -6.44
C ARG A 73 11.65 4.60 -7.05
N ASP A 74 11.26 5.29 -8.13
CA ASP A 74 12.05 6.36 -8.74
C ASP A 74 12.21 7.53 -7.77
N LEU A 75 11.15 7.83 -7.01
CA LEU A 75 11.22 8.84 -5.98
C LEU A 75 12.18 8.43 -4.85
N THR A 76 12.11 7.19 -4.37
CA THR A 76 13.04 6.69 -3.32
C THR A 76 14.49 6.81 -3.77
N LEU A 77 14.80 6.43 -5.01
CA LEU A 77 16.14 6.52 -5.58
C LEU A 77 16.58 7.98 -5.84
N GLN A 78 15.66 8.86 -6.24
CA GLN A 78 15.95 10.29 -6.38
C GLN A 78 16.15 10.96 -5.01
N LEU A 79 15.29 10.69 -4.02
CA LEU A 79 15.48 11.18 -2.65
C LEU A 79 16.77 10.66 -2.04
N ALA A 80 17.13 9.39 -2.27
CA ALA A 80 18.40 8.84 -1.81
C ALA A 80 19.61 9.59 -2.42
N ARG A 81 19.53 10.00 -3.70
CA ARG A 81 20.57 10.80 -4.37
C ARG A 81 20.61 12.25 -3.88
N GLU A 82 19.46 12.87 -3.63
CA GLU A 82 19.38 14.26 -3.15
C GLU A 82 19.80 14.38 -1.66
N LEU A 83 19.43 13.41 -0.82
CA LEU A 83 19.75 13.41 0.61
C LEU A 83 21.15 12.86 0.92
N SER A 84 21.77 12.10 0.02
CA SER A 84 23.19 11.69 0.17
C SER A 84 24.18 12.84 -0.10
N GLY A 85 23.73 13.93 -0.72
CA GLY A 85 24.53 15.14 -0.94
C GLY A 85 24.32 16.27 0.09
N GLY A 86 23.37 16.13 1.01
CA GLY A 86 22.94 17.20 1.93
C GLY A 86 22.71 16.73 3.36
N THR A 87 22.79 17.68 4.30
CA THR A 87 22.45 17.44 5.71
C THR A 87 20.99 16.98 5.77
N ALA A 88 20.71 15.82 6.39
CA ALA A 88 19.36 15.31 6.57
C ALA A 88 18.44 16.43 7.11
N LEU A 89 17.41 16.77 6.34
CA LEU A 89 16.42 17.75 6.78
C LEU A 89 15.65 17.13 7.94
N LYS A 90 15.97 17.57 9.16
CA LYS A 90 15.32 17.12 10.40
C LYS A 90 13.83 17.45 10.45
N GLU A 91 13.40 18.42 9.64
CA GLU A 91 12.04 18.94 9.56
C GLU A 91 11.66 19.10 8.09
N ILE A 92 10.50 18.55 7.73
CA ILE A 92 10.03 18.46 6.34
C ILE A 92 8.98 19.52 6.08
N ILE A 93 8.04 19.69 7.02
CA ILE A 93 7.04 20.76 6.98
C ILE A 93 7.66 22.03 7.56
N SER A 94 7.75 23.09 6.75
CA SER A 94 8.35 24.34 7.20
C SER A 94 7.61 24.97 8.39
N THR A 95 8.35 25.72 9.20
CA THR A 95 7.80 26.45 10.36
C THR A 95 6.73 27.47 9.97
N ARG A 96 6.67 27.91 8.71
CA ARG A 96 5.65 28.85 8.22
C ARG A 96 4.27 28.22 8.12
N HIS A 97 4.19 26.92 7.79
CA HIS A 97 2.91 26.24 7.59
C HIS A 97 2.51 25.39 8.79
N ARG A 98 3.43 25.05 9.69
CA ARG A 98 3.09 24.39 10.96
C ARG A 98 2.00 25.14 11.74
N GLY A 99 0.98 24.42 12.20
CA GLY A 99 -0.17 24.99 12.90
C GLY A 99 -1.17 25.71 11.99
N MET A 100 -1.01 25.64 10.66
CA MET A 100 -1.94 26.28 9.72
C MET A 100 -3.04 25.33 9.26
N THR A 101 -4.24 25.90 9.09
CA THR A 101 -5.37 25.23 8.45
C THR A 101 -5.51 25.71 7.01
N LEU A 102 -5.54 24.79 6.06
CA LEU A 102 -5.77 25.02 4.65
C LEU A 102 -7.21 24.67 4.28
N VAL A 103 -7.85 25.55 3.51
CA VAL A 103 -9.21 25.39 2.98
C VAL A 103 -9.17 25.40 1.46
N TYR A 104 -10.10 24.70 0.82
CA TYR A 104 -10.18 24.67 -0.62
C TYR A 104 -10.71 26.00 -1.18
N ASN A 105 -10.03 26.52 -2.20
CA ASN A 105 -10.39 27.72 -2.94
C ASN A 105 -10.85 27.34 -4.35
N ALA A 106 -12.16 27.41 -4.59
CA ALA A 106 -12.76 27.10 -5.90
C ALA A 106 -12.31 28.03 -7.03
N ALA A 107 -11.86 29.25 -6.74
CA ALA A 107 -11.43 30.20 -7.77
C ALA A 107 -10.09 29.80 -8.39
N THR A 108 -9.19 29.25 -7.58
CA THR A 108 -7.86 28.82 -8.02
C THR A 108 -7.77 27.31 -8.22
N ASP A 109 -8.80 26.55 -7.86
CA ASP A 109 -8.81 25.08 -7.79
C ASP A 109 -7.66 24.55 -6.91
N THR A 110 -7.39 25.25 -5.79
CA THR A 110 -6.28 24.94 -4.89
C THR A 110 -6.60 25.10 -3.42
N TYR A 111 -5.82 24.45 -2.55
CA TYR A 111 -5.85 24.72 -1.11
C TYR A 111 -5.04 25.97 -0.76
N ALA A 112 -5.58 26.79 0.14
CA ALA A 112 -4.94 28.00 0.62
C ALA A 112 -5.08 28.12 2.15
N VAL A 113 -4.09 28.77 2.78
CA VAL A 113 -4.12 29.02 4.24
C VAL A 113 -5.35 29.87 4.59
N SER A 114 -6.15 29.38 5.53
CA SER A 114 -7.26 30.12 6.11
C SER A 114 -6.74 31.00 7.25
N PRO A 115 -6.95 32.32 7.22
CA PRO A 115 -6.49 33.22 8.29
C PRO A 115 -7.33 33.12 9.57
N THR A 116 -8.49 32.47 9.52
CA THR A 116 -9.47 32.45 10.62
C THR A 116 -9.63 31.07 11.26
N ARG A 117 -9.20 29.99 10.60
CA ARG A 117 -9.35 28.64 11.15
C ARG A 117 -8.18 28.26 12.04
N ALA A 118 -8.52 27.93 13.28
CA ALA A 118 -7.60 27.39 14.28
C ALA A 118 -7.75 25.87 14.44
N GLY A 119 -6.88 25.27 15.24
CA GLY A 119 -6.98 23.87 15.66
C GLY A 119 -6.11 22.88 14.86
N ALA A 120 -5.33 23.37 13.88
CA ALA A 120 -4.32 22.55 13.22
C ALA A 120 -3.19 22.17 14.20
N PRO A 121 -2.57 20.97 14.04
CA PRO A 121 -1.48 20.52 14.91
C PRO A 121 -0.26 21.44 14.84
N ALA A 122 0.41 21.67 15.98
CA ALA A 122 1.58 22.54 16.07
C ALA A 122 2.79 22.06 15.26
N ASN A 123 2.88 20.74 15.00
CA ASN A 123 3.92 20.11 14.20
C ASN A 123 3.43 19.68 12.81
N GLY A 124 2.29 20.19 12.35
CA GLY A 124 1.68 19.74 11.11
C GLY A 124 0.83 20.80 10.44
N VAL A 125 0.13 20.39 9.39
CA VAL A 125 -0.88 21.18 8.69
C VAL A 125 -2.20 20.45 8.72
N ARG A 126 -3.30 21.21 8.71
CA ARG A 126 -4.64 20.66 8.58
C ARG A 126 -5.25 21.05 7.24
N PHE A 127 -5.76 20.09 6.48
CA PHE A 127 -6.59 20.32 5.31
C PHE A 127 -8.05 20.08 5.67
N ILE A 128 -8.94 21.02 5.36
CA ILE A 128 -10.39 20.77 5.49
C ILE A 128 -10.84 19.89 4.32
N THR A 129 -11.57 18.81 4.61
CA THR A 129 -12.09 17.90 3.58
C THR A 129 -13.57 18.18 3.31
N TYR A 130 -14.00 17.90 2.08
CA TYR A 130 -15.34 18.15 1.60
C TYR A 130 -15.88 16.92 0.86
N GLU A 131 -17.20 16.86 0.68
CA GLU A 131 -17.78 15.99 -0.36
C GLU A 131 -17.27 16.42 -1.73
N ILE A 132 -17.12 15.46 -2.65
CA ILE A 132 -16.71 15.72 -4.03
C ILE A 132 -17.88 15.58 -4.98
N ASP A 133 -17.92 16.40 -6.03
CA ASP A 133 -18.88 16.26 -7.12
C ASP A 133 -18.48 15.15 -8.10
N ALA A 134 -19.32 14.91 -9.12
CA ALA A 134 -19.04 13.91 -10.15
C ALA A 134 -17.78 14.20 -11.00
N ALA A 135 -17.26 15.42 -10.96
CA ALA A 135 -16.00 15.82 -11.59
C ALA A 135 -14.80 15.73 -10.62
N GLY A 136 -15.01 15.22 -9.40
CA GLY A 136 -13.99 15.09 -8.37
C GLY A 136 -13.57 16.43 -7.75
N LYS A 137 -14.40 17.48 -7.83
CA LYS A 137 -14.14 18.78 -7.20
C LYS A 137 -14.81 18.89 -5.83
N PRO A 138 -14.15 19.49 -4.82
CA PRO A 138 -14.75 19.75 -3.51
C PRO A 138 -16.00 20.65 -3.59
N ILE A 139 -17.07 20.24 -2.91
CA ILE A 139 -18.31 21.02 -2.74
C ILE A 139 -18.19 21.83 -1.45
N LEU A 140 -17.89 23.13 -1.55
CA LEU A 140 -17.55 23.98 -0.38
C LEU A 140 -18.64 24.04 0.70
N SER A 141 -19.91 23.86 0.35
CA SER A 141 -21.03 23.85 1.31
C SER A 141 -21.14 22.55 2.10
N LYS A 142 -20.33 21.54 1.78
CA LYS A 142 -20.41 20.18 2.35
C LYS A 142 -19.08 19.74 2.91
N GLU A 143 -18.68 20.36 4.02
CA GLU A 143 -17.52 19.93 4.78
C GLU A 143 -17.77 18.57 5.43
N THR A 144 -16.83 17.65 5.23
CA THR A 144 -16.91 16.28 5.77
C THR A 144 -15.99 16.09 6.97
N GLY A 145 -14.92 16.89 7.08
CA GLY A 145 -14.00 16.82 8.20
C GLY A 145 -12.64 17.44 7.88
N TYR A 146 -11.57 16.75 8.22
CA TYR A 146 -10.21 17.23 7.98
C TYR A 146 -9.18 16.11 7.84
N ALA A 147 -8.07 16.43 7.18
CA ALA A 147 -6.87 15.62 7.09
C ALA A 147 -5.69 16.38 7.72
N ASP A 148 -5.06 15.80 8.74
CA ASP A 148 -3.86 16.33 9.37
C ASP A 148 -2.64 15.61 8.81
N LEU A 149 -1.70 16.37 8.24
CA LEU A 149 -0.36 15.89 7.89
C LEU A 149 0.61 16.39 8.96
N LEU A 150 1.15 15.46 9.73
CA LEU A 150 2.05 15.72 10.84
C LEU A 150 3.47 15.34 10.47
N ASP A 151 4.41 16.23 10.78
CA ASP A 151 5.84 15.94 10.80
C ASP A 151 6.18 15.46 12.21
N GLU A 152 6.40 14.15 12.35
CA GLU A 152 6.76 13.55 13.64
C GLU A 152 8.27 13.64 13.91
N GLY A 153 9.04 14.17 12.95
CA GLY A 153 10.48 14.34 13.03
C GLY A 153 11.25 13.04 12.84
N ALA A 154 12.44 13.15 12.26
CA ALA A 154 13.37 12.04 12.15
C ALA A 154 13.87 11.59 13.55
N THR A 155 13.71 10.31 13.87
CA THR A 155 14.31 9.67 15.05
C THR A 155 15.68 9.07 14.72
N THR A 156 16.29 8.30 15.64
CA THR A 156 17.56 7.61 15.38
C THR A 156 17.38 6.50 14.34
N GLY A 157 17.74 6.79 13.09
CA GLY A 157 17.80 5.83 12.00
C GLY A 157 16.92 6.21 10.82
N GLU A 158 15.78 6.85 11.07
CA GLU A 158 14.89 7.36 10.04
C GLU A 158 15.36 8.72 9.51
N THR A 159 15.14 8.95 8.22
CA THR A 159 15.38 10.23 7.56
C THR A 159 14.12 11.10 7.56
N ILE A 160 12.94 10.48 7.48
CA ILE A 160 11.63 11.16 7.44
C ILE A 160 10.62 10.31 8.21
N VAL A 161 9.80 10.96 9.04
CA VAL A 161 8.61 10.35 9.64
C VAL A 161 7.42 11.30 9.48
N LEU A 162 6.43 10.88 8.68
CA LEU A 162 5.19 11.62 8.45
C LEU A 162 4.02 10.79 8.92
N ARG A 163 3.00 11.44 9.48
CA ARG A 163 1.73 10.82 9.81
C ARG A 163 0.59 11.57 9.15
N LEU A 164 -0.29 10.84 8.50
CA LEU A 164 -1.53 11.33 7.92
C LEU A 164 -2.70 10.80 8.74
N GLN A 165 -3.50 11.70 9.30
CA GLN A 165 -4.73 11.36 10.01
C GLN A 165 -5.92 12.03 9.32
N VAL A 166 -6.90 11.25 8.89
CA VAL A 166 -8.15 11.78 8.30
C VAL A 166 -9.30 11.50 9.24
N VAL A 167 -10.02 12.57 9.59
CA VAL A 167 -11.23 12.55 10.39
C VAL A 167 -12.40 12.90 9.48
N ASN A 168 -13.39 12.02 9.41
CA ASN A 168 -14.64 12.24 8.68
C ASN A 168 -15.82 12.14 9.64
N THR A 169 -16.69 13.15 9.66
CA THR A 169 -17.86 13.25 10.56
C THR A 169 -17.54 13.00 12.04
N GLY A 170 -16.33 13.38 12.47
CA GLY A 170 -15.85 13.21 13.85
C GLY A 170 -15.19 11.87 14.17
N ALA A 171 -15.16 10.91 13.24
CA ALA A 171 -14.46 9.63 13.41
C ALA A 171 -13.14 9.62 12.62
N THR A 172 -12.08 9.04 13.20
CA THR A 172 -10.84 8.79 12.43
C THR A 172 -11.05 7.62 11.49
N VAL A 173 -10.90 7.87 10.20
CA VAL A 173 -11.17 6.91 9.11
C VAL A 173 -9.91 6.52 8.36
N LEU A 174 -8.83 7.28 8.51
CA LEU A 174 -7.47 6.93 8.09
C LEU A 174 -6.51 7.42 9.17
N ASP A 175 -5.60 6.57 9.59
CA ASP A 175 -4.46 6.94 10.43
C ASP A 175 -3.28 6.12 9.96
N TYR A 176 -2.32 6.80 9.36
CA TYR A 176 -1.31 6.21 8.51
C TYR A 176 0.01 6.89 8.77
N ARG A 177 1.07 6.11 8.99
CA ARG A 177 2.42 6.62 9.24
C ARG A 177 3.39 6.12 8.20
N THR A 178 4.10 7.05 7.57
CA THR A 178 5.24 6.78 6.70
C THR A 178 6.54 6.97 7.45
N ARG A 179 7.47 6.03 7.30
CA ARG A 179 8.88 6.24 7.60
C ARG A 179 9.73 6.00 6.37
N LEU A 180 10.66 6.90 6.10
CA LEU A 180 11.70 6.72 5.10
C LEU A 180 13.06 6.67 5.81
N THR A 181 13.88 5.71 5.42
CA THR A 181 15.28 5.61 5.84
C THR A 181 16.15 5.54 4.60
N ILE A 182 17.19 6.35 4.57
CA ILE A 182 18.20 6.33 3.51
C ILE A 182 19.57 6.15 4.17
N SER A 183 20.28 5.10 3.76
CA SER A 183 21.61 4.78 4.27
C SER A 183 22.49 4.24 3.16
N GLY A 184 23.39 5.07 2.65
CA GLY A 184 24.29 4.71 1.55
C GLY A 184 23.51 4.36 0.29
N GLU A 185 23.71 3.15 -0.23
CA GLU A 185 23.00 2.63 -1.41
C GLU A 185 21.72 1.85 -1.08
N THR A 186 21.25 1.94 0.17
CA THR A 186 19.99 1.33 0.62
C THR A 186 18.99 2.42 0.96
N GLY A 187 17.77 2.28 0.44
CA GLY A 187 16.62 3.09 0.81
C GLY A 187 15.47 2.19 1.26
N SER A 188 14.76 2.56 2.32
CA SER A 188 13.59 1.82 2.76
C SER A 188 12.44 2.75 3.10
N ILE A 189 11.24 2.37 2.66
CA ILE A 189 9.98 3.00 3.04
C ILE A 189 9.21 1.99 3.88
N SER A 190 8.63 2.43 4.99
CA SER A 190 7.61 1.67 5.69
C SER A 190 6.37 2.51 5.92
N VAL A 191 5.26 1.81 5.95
CA VAL A 191 3.92 2.34 5.99
C VAL A 191 3.11 1.46 6.93
N ASP A 192 2.64 2.00 8.04
CA ASP A 192 1.75 1.28 8.95
C ASP A 192 0.59 2.15 9.40
N GLY A 193 -0.55 1.51 9.68
CA GLY A 193 -1.73 2.24 10.07
C GLY A 193 -3.03 1.46 9.87
N PHE A 194 -4.12 2.21 9.75
CA PHE A 194 -5.43 1.65 9.47
C PHE A 194 -6.30 2.55 8.60
N MET A 195 -7.26 1.92 7.95
CA MET A 195 -8.37 2.55 7.21
C MET A 195 -9.70 1.99 7.68
N SER A 196 -10.75 2.79 7.67
CA SER A 196 -12.09 2.35 8.06
C SER A 196 -13.20 3.04 7.27
N ASP A 197 -14.25 2.30 6.95
CA ASP A 197 -15.53 2.83 6.42
C ASP A 197 -16.57 3.11 7.51
N GLY A 198 -16.15 3.06 8.79
CA GLY A 198 -17.02 3.18 9.96
C GLY A 198 -17.70 1.86 10.38
N ALA A 199 -17.72 0.84 9.52
CA ALA A 199 -18.27 -0.49 9.84
C ALA A 199 -17.18 -1.56 9.97
N ALA A 200 -16.19 -1.53 9.08
CA ALA A 200 -15.04 -2.40 9.04
C ALA A 200 -13.75 -1.58 9.07
N ARG A 201 -12.65 -2.23 9.47
CA ARG A 201 -11.33 -1.60 9.58
C ARG A 201 -10.27 -2.51 8.99
N LEU A 202 -9.48 -1.98 8.07
CA LEU A 202 -8.28 -2.61 7.51
C LEU A 202 -7.07 -2.07 8.26
N ASP A 203 -6.36 -2.93 8.98
CA ASP A 203 -5.02 -2.64 9.48
C ASP A 203 -4.00 -3.08 8.43
N PHE A 204 -2.94 -2.30 8.25
CA PHE A 204 -1.88 -2.61 7.31
C PHE A 204 -0.50 -2.27 7.88
N ASN A 205 0.49 -3.05 7.46
CA ASN A 205 1.90 -2.79 7.64
C ASN A 205 2.62 -3.21 6.35
N VAL A 206 3.25 -2.27 5.68
CA VAL A 206 3.97 -2.45 4.43
C VAL A 206 5.39 -1.92 4.63
N ALA A 207 6.39 -2.69 4.28
CA ALA A 207 7.78 -2.26 4.25
C ALA A 207 8.39 -2.60 2.89
N VAL A 208 9.08 -1.65 2.29
CA VAL A 208 9.75 -1.78 1.00
C VAL A 208 11.20 -1.35 1.20
N THR A 209 12.14 -2.18 0.77
CA THR A 209 13.57 -1.88 0.81
C THR A 209 14.16 -2.04 -0.58
N SER A 210 14.84 -1.01 -1.05
CA SER A 210 15.65 -1.03 -2.26
C SER A 210 17.12 -1.00 -1.87
N ARG A 211 17.94 -1.81 -2.52
CA ARG A 211 19.40 -1.81 -2.37
C ARG A 211 20.09 -1.96 -3.71
N LYS A 212 21.28 -1.38 -3.85
CA LYS A 212 22.16 -1.72 -4.98
C LYS A 212 22.95 -3.00 -4.72
N SER A 213 23.18 -3.75 -5.80
CA SER A 213 24.05 -4.92 -5.85
C SER A 213 24.80 -4.93 -7.18
N GLY A 214 25.99 -4.33 -7.21
CA GLY A 214 26.74 -4.10 -8.44
C GLY A 214 26.01 -3.11 -9.35
N LEU A 215 25.69 -3.51 -10.58
CA LEU A 215 24.90 -2.69 -11.52
C LEU A 215 23.39 -2.87 -11.36
N LYS A 216 22.95 -3.77 -10.49
CA LYS A 216 21.53 -4.10 -10.28
C LYS A 216 20.96 -3.31 -9.11
N THR A 217 19.68 -3.01 -9.17
CA THR A 217 18.87 -2.58 -8.03
C THR A 217 17.98 -3.75 -7.65
N LEU A 218 18.00 -4.14 -6.37
CA LEU A 218 17.20 -5.22 -5.82
C LEU A 218 16.14 -4.66 -4.88
N LEU A 219 14.91 -5.13 -5.03
CA LEU A 219 13.77 -4.76 -4.22
C LEU A 219 13.33 -5.93 -3.33
N ASP A 220 13.13 -5.62 -2.05
CA ASP A 220 12.42 -6.47 -1.11
C ASP A 220 11.15 -5.73 -0.65
N ALA A 221 10.05 -6.46 -0.47
CA ALA A 221 8.86 -5.92 0.17
C ALA A 221 8.25 -6.92 1.14
N ASP A 222 7.72 -6.44 2.26
CA ASP A 222 6.93 -7.17 3.22
C ASP A 222 5.59 -6.45 3.38
N PHE A 223 4.49 -7.20 3.41
CA PHE A 223 3.19 -6.61 3.72
C PHE A 223 2.33 -7.57 4.54
N ASP A 224 1.60 -6.98 5.49
CA ASP A 224 0.63 -7.64 6.36
C ASP A 224 -0.63 -6.77 6.37
N LEU A 225 -1.76 -7.33 5.93
CA LEU A 225 -3.05 -6.69 5.84
C LEU A 225 -4.06 -7.51 6.63
N GLN A 226 -4.86 -6.88 7.48
CA GLN A 226 -5.86 -7.56 8.29
C GLN A 226 -7.16 -6.76 8.36
N VAL A 227 -8.30 -7.39 8.05
CA VAL A 227 -9.62 -6.77 8.25
C VAL A 227 -10.15 -7.13 9.63
N LYS A 228 -10.18 -6.17 10.55
CA LYS A 228 -10.69 -6.36 11.91
C LYS A 228 -12.17 -6.71 11.91
N GLY A 229 -12.53 -7.60 12.84
CA GLY A 229 -13.88 -8.17 12.92
C GLY A 229 -14.15 -9.27 11.89
N ARG A 230 -13.18 -9.58 11.02
CA ARG A 230 -13.23 -10.70 10.08
C ARG A 230 -12.01 -11.60 10.34
N GLU A 231 -12.15 -12.89 10.07
CA GLU A 231 -11.01 -13.82 10.06
C GLU A 231 -10.28 -13.74 8.71
N PHE A 232 -9.96 -12.52 8.26
CA PHE A 232 -9.35 -12.27 6.96
C PHE A 232 -8.02 -11.54 7.10
N SER A 233 -6.96 -12.12 6.52
CA SER A 233 -5.63 -11.53 6.52
C SER A 233 -4.82 -11.92 5.29
N ILE A 234 -3.94 -11.03 4.85
CA ILE A 234 -3.02 -11.24 3.75
C ILE A 234 -1.60 -10.96 4.24
N LEU A 235 -0.70 -11.92 4.04
CA LEU A 235 0.73 -11.79 4.32
C LEU A 235 1.49 -11.99 3.02
N GLY A 236 2.38 -11.06 2.67
CA GLY A 236 3.21 -11.16 1.49
C GLY A 236 4.66 -10.81 1.75
N LYS A 237 5.54 -11.50 1.01
CA LYS A 237 6.98 -11.29 0.98
C LYS A 237 7.47 -11.33 -0.44
N VAL A 238 8.13 -10.26 -0.85
CA VAL A 238 8.81 -10.13 -2.13
C VAL A 238 10.30 -9.97 -1.81
N ARG A 239 11.16 -10.73 -2.48
CA ARG A 239 12.60 -10.72 -2.20
C ARG A 239 13.44 -10.74 -3.46
N GLY A 240 14.43 -9.85 -3.47
CA GLY A 240 15.51 -9.80 -4.43
C GLY A 240 15.05 -9.49 -5.85
N ILE A 241 13.94 -8.76 -6.01
CA ILE A 241 13.43 -8.42 -7.34
C ILE A 241 14.43 -7.51 -8.04
N ASP A 242 15.08 -8.02 -9.07
CA ASP A 242 15.92 -7.24 -9.97
C ASP A 242 15.02 -6.36 -10.84
N GLU A 243 15.14 -5.04 -10.69
CA GLU A 243 14.29 -4.09 -11.44
C GLU A 243 14.43 -4.22 -12.95
N ALA A 244 15.60 -4.63 -13.45
CA ALA A 244 15.84 -4.71 -14.89
C ALA A 244 15.22 -5.96 -15.52
N THR A 245 15.16 -7.07 -14.79
CA THR A 245 14.75 -8.37 -15.33
C THR A 245 13.44 -8.88 -14.75
N GLY A 246 13.02 -8.38 -13.58
CA GLY A 246 11.90 -8.91 -12.80
C GLY A 246 12.25 -10.22 -12.07
N ASP A 247 13.52 -10.64 -12.06
CA ASP A 247 13.94 -11.88 -11.40
C ASP A 247 13.88 -11.73 -9.88
N GLY A 248 13.43 -12.77 -9.18
CA GLY A 248 13.42 -12.83 -7.72
C GLY A 248 12.29 -13.72 -7.21
N THR A 249 11.87 -13.52 -5.97
CA THR A 249 10.87 -14.40 -5.34
C THR A 249 9.68 -13.63 -4.78
N VAL A 250 8.51 -14.26 -4.89
CA VAL A 250 7.25 -13.78 -4.34
C VAL A 250 6.63 -14.91 -3.53
N ALA A 251 6.23 -14.61 -2.29
CA ALA A 251 5.45 -15.50 -1.44
C ALA A 251 4.26 -14.72 -0.90
N LEU A 252 3.04 -15.20 -1.18
CA LEU A 252 1.79 -14.63 -0.69
C LEU A 252 1.03 -15.70 0.09
N THR A 253 0.39 -15.32 1.17
CA THR A 253 -0.55 -16.16 1.90
C THR A 253 -1.77 -15.33 2.24
N VAL A 254 -2.93 -15.80 1.79
CA VAL A 254 -4.23 -15.22 2.13
C VAL A 254 -4.95 -16.20 3.03
N ARG A 255 -5.51 -15.72 4.13
CA ARG A 255 -6.28 -16.53 5.07
C ARG A 255 -7.68 -15.98 5.20
N HIS A 256 -8.65 -16.89 5.18
CA HIS A 256 -10.08 -16.65 5.33
C HIS A 256 -10.65 -17.70 6.28
N ALA A 257 -11.04 -17.30 7.48
CA ALA A 257 -11.48 -18.21 8.53
C ALA A 257 -10.47 -19.36 8.72
N ALA A 258 -10.92 -20.61 8.56
CA ALA A 258 -10.09 -21.80 8.66
C ALA A 258 -9.33 -22.15 7.36
N SER A 259 -9.55 -21.40 6.27
CA SER A 259 -8.98 -21.68 4.95
C SER A 259 -7.83 -20.74 4.62
N SER A 260 -6.90 -21.18 3.78
CA SER A 260 -5.78 -20.38 3.29
C SER A 260 -5.40 -20.71 1.86
N VAL A 261 -5.03 -19.69 1.09
CA VAL A 261 -4.34 -19.83 -0.19
C VAL A 261 -2.91 -19.37 0.00
N ALA A 262 -1.94 -20.13 -0.50
CA ALA A 262 -0.55 -19.69 -0.58
C ALA A 262 -0.04 -19.76 -2.02
N VAL A 263 0.70 -18.73 -2.42
CA VAL A 263 1.36 -18.64 -3.72
C VAL A 263 2.84 -18.45 -3.46
N LYS A 264 3.68 -19.25 -4.12
CA LYS A 264 5.14 -19.09 -4.09
C LYS A 264 5.66 -19.10 -5.52
N MET A 265 6.38 -18.07 -5.91
CA MET A 265 6.93 -17.90 -7.25
C MET A 265 8.42 -17.55 -7.17
N LEU A 266 9.20 -18.14 -8.06
CA LEU A 266 10.57 -17.80 -8.37
C LEU A 266 10.62 -17.39 -9.84
N GLY A 267 10.96 -16.13 -10.10
CA GLY A 267 11.29 -15.62 -11.43
C GLY A 267 12.80 -15.65 -11.65
N SER A 268 13.26 -16.19 -12.77
CA SER A 268 14.67 -16.16 -13.17
C SER A 268 14.82 -16.19 -14.68
N ASN A 269 15.58 -15.26 -15.24
CA ASN A 269 15.95 -15.20 -16.67
C ASN A 269 14.73 -15.29 -17.60
N GLY A 270 13.64 -14.58 -17.25
CA GLY A 270 12.39 -14.59 -18.03
C GLY A 270 11.58 -15.89 -17.93
N THR A 271 11.97 -16.79 -17.03
CA THR A 271 11.20 -17.97 -16.66
C THR A 271 10.60 -17.84 -15.26
N VAL A 272 9.54 -18.60 -14.99
CA VAL A 272 8.94 -18.73 -13.67
C VAL A 272 8.92 -20.20 -13.26
N ASP A 273 9.08 -20.44 -11.96
CA ASP A 273 8.79 -21.70 -11.29
C ASP A 273 8.03 -21.39 -10.00
N GLY A 274 6.86 -21.99 -9.81
CA GLY A 274 6.03 -21.68 -8.67
C GLY A 274 4.91 -22.64 -8.40
N THR A 275 4.28 -22.42 -7.24
CA THR A 275 3.29 -23.31 -6.64
C THR A 275 2.11 -22.50 -6.11
N PHE A 276 0.93 -23.11 -6.21
CA PHE A 276 -0.31 -22.66 -5.61
C PHE A 276 -0.77 -23.73 -4.63
N GLU A 277 -1.00 -23.36 -3.38
CA GLU A 277 -1.46 -24.25 -2.33
C GLU A 277 -2.80 -23.77 -1.76
N VAL A 278 -3.72 -24.70 -1.49
CA VAL A 278 -4.96 -24.44 -0.76
C VAL A 278 -4.97 -25.30 0.50
N ASN A 279 -5.08 -24.66 1.65
CA ASN A 279 -5.03 -25.28 2.97
C ASN A 279 -3.78 -26.16 3.14
N GLY A 280 -2.64 -25.70 2.61
CA GLY A 280 -1.36 -26.39 2.62
C GLY A 280 -1.24 -27.58 1.64
N LYS A 281 -2.23 -27.81 0.78
CA LYS A 281 -2.20 -28.85 -0.26
C LYS A 281 -1.91 -28.21 -1.62
N LEU A 282 -1.01 -28.81 -2.38
CA LEU A 282 -0.69 -28.37 -3.74
C LEU A 282 -1.94 -28.44 -4.62
N LEU A 283 -2.29 -27.32 -5.24
CA LEU A 283 -3.32 -27.18 -6.25
C LEU A 283 -2.72 -27.24 -7.66
N ALA A 284 -1.68 -26.44 -7.89
CA ALA A 284 -1.10 -26.27 -9.21
C ALA A 284 0.36 -25.86 -9.13
N THR A 285 1.10 -26.13 -10.20
CA THR A 285 2.45 -25.62 -10.46
C THR A 285 2.45 -24.77 -11.71
N ALA A 286 3.20 -23.67 -11.70
CA ALA A 286 3.45 -22.83 -12.88
C ALA A 286 4.94 -22.88 -13.23
N THR A 287 5.27 -23.25 -14.47
CA THR A 287 6.66 -23.36 -14.93
C THR A 287 6.85 -22.82 -16.35
N GLY A 288 8.07 -22.46 -16.72
CA GLY A 288 8.42 -22.08 -18.10
C GLY A 288 8.43 -20.57 -18.32
N ASN A 289 8.00 -20.10 -19.49
CA ASN A 289 8.06 -18.68 -19.84
C ASN A 289 7.19 -17.84 -18.90
N ALA A 290 7.76 -16.81 -18.27
CA ALA A 290 7.02 -15.99 -17.30
C ALA A 290 5.80 -15.25 -17.89
N LYS A 291 5.80 -14.96 -19.20
CA LYS A 291 4.67 -14.30 -19.90
C LYS A 291 3.59 -15.28 -20.33
N SER A 292 3.91 -16.57 -20.37
CA SER A 292 2.99 -17.62 -20.80
C SER A 292 3.36 -18.93 -20.08
N PRO A 293 3.22 -18.99 -18.75
CA PRO A 293 3.65 -20.15 -17.99
C PRO A 293 2.77 -21.35 -18.33
N THR A 294 3.39 -22.53 -18.33
CA THR A 294 2.65 -23.79 -18.35
C THR A 294 2.17 -24.07 -16.95
N ILE A 295 0.86 -24.22 -16.80
CA ILE A 295 0.22 -24.49 -15.51
C ILE A 295 -0.34 -25.91 -15.53
N THR A 296 0.03 -26.69 -14.53
CA THR A 296 -0.37 -28.09 -14.40
C THR A 296 -0.89 -28.36 -12.99
N GLY A 297 -1.74 -29.37 -12.88
CA GLY A 297 -2.20 -29.88 -11.58
C GLY A 297 -1.09 -30.61 -10.81
N PRO A 298 -1.38 -31.11 -9.61
CA PRO A 298 -0.36 -31.64 -8.69
C PRO A 298 0.41 -32.85 -9.22
N THR A 299 -0.15 -33.55 -10.21
CA THR A 299 0.44 -34.73 -10.86
C THR A 299 1.04 -34.42 -12.24
N GLY A 300 1.11 -33.14 -12.65
CA GLY A 300 1.55 -32.72 -13.97
C GLY A 300 0.47 -32.77 -15.06
N GLY A 301 -0.74 -33.23 -14.73
CA GLY A 301 -1.88 -33.25 -15.64
C GLY A 301 -2.53 -31.88 -15.85
N GLN A 302 -3.55 -31.84 -16.72
CA GLN A 302 -4.39 -30.65 -16.88
C GLN A 302 -5.22 -30.37 -15.62
N LEU A 303 -5.44 -29.10 -15.33
CA LEU A 303 -6.39 -28.68 -14.29
C LEU A 303 -7.81 -28.98 -14.74
N THR A 304 -8.66 -29.38 -13.79
CA THR A 304 -10.10 -29.42 -13.99
C THR A 304 -10.66 -28.00 -14.13
N GLY A 305 -11.87 -27.86 -14.67
CA GLY A 305 -12.51 -26.54 -14.82
C GLY A 305 -12.68 -25.79 -13.49
N GLY A 306 -12.97 -26.50 -12.39
CA GLY A 306 -13.07 -25.91 -11.05
C GLY A 306 -11.72 -25.42 -10.53
N GLU A 307 -10.65 -26.19 -10.72
CA GLU A 307 -9.30 -25.80 -10.31
C GLU A 307 -8.79 -24.59 -11.11
N LEU A 308 -9.11 -24.53 -12.41
CA LEU A 308 -8.75 -23.38 -13.26
C LEU A 308 -9.45 -22.10 -12.80
N LEU A 309 -10.75 -22.15 -12.52
CA LEU A 309 -11.50 -21.00 -12.00
C LEU A 309 -10.93 -20.53 -10.65
N MET A 310 -10.62 -21.46 -9.75
CA MET A 310 -10.01 -21.11 -8.47
C MET A 310 -8.65 -20.44 -8.67
N LEU A 311 -7.85 -20.95 -9.60
CA LEU A 311 -6.55 -20.35 -9.91
C LEU A 311 -6.67 -18.92 -10.46
N MET A 312 -7.62 -18.67 -11.37
CA MET A 312 -7.88 -17.32 -11.89
C MET A 312 -8.21 -16.35 -10.75
N HIS A 313 -9.10 -16.75 -9.82
CA HIS A 313 -9.41 -15.93 -8.66
C HIS A 313 -8.19 -15.66 -7.77
N ILE A 314 -7.30 -16.63 -7.58
CA ILE A 314 -6.07 -16.46 -6.80
C ILE A 314 -5.12 -15.45 -7.46
N VAL A 315 -5.02 -15.49 -8.80
CA VAL A 315 -4.19 -14.55 -9.57
C VAL A 315 -4.77 -13.13 -9.50
N ASP A 316 -6.06 -12.96 -9.82
CA ASP A 316 -6.74 -11.65 -9.75
C ASP A 316 -6.63 -11.02 -8.36
N MET A 317 -6.78 -11.85 -7.33
CA MET A 317 -6.58 -11.48 -5.92
C MET A 317 -5.15 -11.00 -5.65
N THR A 318 -4.15 -11.72 -6.16
CA THR A 318 -2.74 -11.36 -5.97
C THR A 318 -2.44 -10.01 -6.62
N ASP A 319 -2.94 -9.77 -7.83
CA ASP A 319 -2.79 -8.49 -8.53
C ASP A 319 -3.47 -7.36 -7.75
N SER A 320 -4.71 -7.57 -7.31
CA SER A 320 -5.46 -6.57 -6.52
C SER A 320 -4.74 -6.20 -5.21
N VAL A 321 -4.11 -7.19 -4.56
CA VAL A 321 -3.32 -6.96 -3.34
C VAL A 321 -2.06 -6.16 -3.64
N MET A 322 -1.35 -6.46 -4.73
CA MET A 322 -0.17 -5.72 -5.12
C MET A 322 -0.52 -4.28 -5.50
N ASP A 323 -1.60 -4.07 -6.26
CA ASP A 323 -2.13 -2.76 -6.59
C ASP A 323 -2.50 -1.97 -5.34
N LEU A 324 -3.14 -2.61 -4.34
CA LEU A 324 -3.42 -2.00 -3.04
C LEU A 324 -2.14 -1.58 -2.31
N VAL A 325 -1.15 -2.47 -2.23
CA VAL A 325 0.14 -2.16 -1.59
C VAL A 325 0.80 -0.97 -2.30
N GLU A 326 0.76 -0.94 -3.63
CA GLU A 326 1.23 0.21 -4.39
C GLU A 326 0.43 1.47 -4.08
N ASP A 327 -0.88 1.40 -4.02
CA ASP A 327 -1.76 2.54 -3.74
C ASP A 327 -1.65 3.04 -2.29
N LEU A 328 -1.19 2.21 -1.36
CA LEU A 328 -0.84 2.62 0.00
C LEU A 328 0.52 3.30 0.05
N VAL A 329 1.45 2.94 -0.84
CA VAL A 329 2.80 3.53 -0.88
C VAL A 329 2.86 4.76 -1.80
N LYS A 330 2.12 4.81 -2.91
CA LYS A 330 2.10 5.94 -3.87
C LYS A 330 1.83 7.29 -3.20
N PRO A 331 0.90 7.44 -2.24
CA PRO A 331 0.68 8.70 -1.56
C PRO A 331 1.91 9.18 -0.77
N VAL A 332 2.83 8.30 -0.36
CA VAL A 332 4.08 8.69 0.33
C VAL A 332 4.82 9.73 -0.47
N ASP A 333 4.91 9.54 -1.78
CA ASP A 333 5.60 10.45 -2.68
C ASP A 333 5.00 11.85 -2.61
N ASN A 334 3.68 11.89 -2.76
CA ASN A 334 2.91 13.12 -2.66
C ASN A 334 2.98 13.73 -1.27
N LEU A 335 3.03 12.93 -0.20
CA LEU A 335 3.10 13.40 1.18
C LEU A 335 4.48 13.99 1.51
N VAL A 336 5.57 13.38 1.04
CA VAL A 336 6.92 13.90 1.21
C VAL A 336 7.12 15.19 0.41
N VAL A 337 6.69 15.20 -0.85
CA VAL A 337 6.72 16.40 -1.69
C VAL A 337 5.83 17.49 -1.10
N LEU A 338 4.61 17.15 -0.67
CA LEU A 338 3.69 18.09 -0.02
C LEU A 338 4.31 18.64 1.27
N GLY A 339 4.93 17.78 2.07
CA GLY A 339 5.67 18.18 3.26
C GLY A 339 6.70 19.26 2.92
N TRP A 340 7.53 19.05 1.90
CA TRP A 340 8.54 20.04 1.46
C TRP A 340 7.97 21.31 0.82
N LEU A 341 6.79 21.24 0.20
CA LEU A 341 6.11 22.43 -0.34
C LEU A 341 5.50 23.29 0.77
N LEU A 342 5.26 22.70 1.94
CA LEU A 342 4.79 23.33 3.17
C LEU A 342 5.95 23.67 4.10
#